data_AF-A0A2H3DIV4-F1
#
_entry.id   AF-A0A2H3DIV4-F1
#
_cell.length_a   1.000
_cell.length_b   1.000
_cell.length_c   1.000
_cell.angle_alpha   90.00
_cell.angle_beta   90.00
_cell.angle_gamma   90.00
#
_symmetry.space_group_name_H-M   'P 1'
#
loop_
_entity.id
_entity.type
_entity.pdbx_description
1 polymer ?
#
loop_
_entity_poly.entity_id
_entity_poly.type
_entity_poly.pdbx_seq_one_letter_code
_entity_poly.pdbx_strand_id
1 'polypeptide(L)'
;MDVAAAFKFSRCSGVPVVVKNTGHDYMGRGTLGIWTHHLKLISYNRAFILQGCESMVDPVPTVTFGSRVQFYDLLQFANENNLTIPGGSDATVGVGEGYLQGGGHSLLSNIFRLAVNHVLEYEVVVPNSDLLNANECQNPDLFFALHGGGGGTFGVIMQVTT
;
A
#
# COMPACT_ATOMS: atom_id res chain seq x y z
N MET A 1 -8.01 -14.66 -7.91
CA MET A 1 -7.06 -13.54 -7.76
C MET A 1 -5.69 -14.01 -8.21
N ASP A 2 -5.03 -13.26 -9.10
CA ASP A 2 -3.79 -13.68 -9.76
C ASP A 2 -2.60 -13.79 -8.81
N VAL A 3 -2.56 -12.96 -7.76
CA VAL A 3 -1.53 -12.99 -6.70
C VAL A 3 -1.57 -14.31 -5.92
N ALA A 4 -2.76 -14.72 -5.47
CA ALA A 4 -2.95 -16.00 -4.80
C ALA A 4 -2.56 -17.19 -5.71
N ALA A 5 -2.88 -17.10 -7.01
CA ALA A 5 -2.46 -18.11 -7.98
C ALA A 5 -0.93 -18.16 -8.15
N ALA A 6 -0.26 -17.00 -8.15
CA ALA A 6 1.20 -16.90 -8.23
C ALA A 6 1.88 -17.52 -7.00
N PHE A 7 1.39 -17.24 -5.77
CA PHE A 7 1.91 -17.88 -4.56
C PHE A 7 1.70 -19.40 -4.58
N LYS A 8 0.52 -19.86 -4.99
CA LYS A 8 0.25 -21.30 -5.15
C LYS A 8 1.19 -21.95 -6.17
N PHE A 9 1.40 -21.31 -7.32
CA PHE A 9 2.31 -21.80 -8.35
C PHE A 9 3.75 -21.88 -7.84
N SER A 10 4.23 -20.84 -7.17
CA SER A 10 5.57 -20.81 -6.57
C SER A 10 5.76 -21.95 -5.57
N ARG A 11 4.78 -22.17 -4.68
CA ARG A 11 4.81 -23.26 -3.70
C ARG A 11 4.86 -24.64 -4.36
N CYS A 12 4.17 -24.83 -5.48
CA CYS A 12 4.17 -26.10 -6.21
C CYS A 12 5.41 -26.31 -7.08
N SER A 13 6.00 -25.24 -7.62
CA SER A 13 7.08 -25.30 -8.61
C SER A 13 8.48 -25.05 -8.03
N GLY A 14 8.57 -24.48 -6.83
CA GLY A 14 9.82 -24.02 -6.22
C GLY A 14 10.39 -22.74 -6.86
N VAL A 15 9.69 -22.14 -7.82
CA VAL A 15 10.12 -20.88 -8.47
C VAL A 15 9.91 -19.72 -7.49
N PRO A 16 10.93 -18.92 -7.15
CA PRO A 16 10.79 -17.79 -6.24
C PRO A 16 9.81 -16.74 -6.77
N VAL A 17 8.99 -16.16 -5.88
CA VAL A 17 8.16 -14.98 -6.20
C VAL A 17 8.96 -13.71 -5.90
N VAL A 18 8.86 -12.74 -6.78
CA VAL A 18 9.35 -11.39 -6.55
C VAL A 18 8.21 -10.41 -6.79
N VAL A 19 8.09 -9.42 -5.91
CA VAL A 19 7.05 -8.39 -6.02
C VAL A 19 7.67 -7.16 -6.66
N LYS A 20 7.03 -6.61 -7.69
CA LYS A 20 7.51 -5.42 -8.39
C LYS A 20 6.38 -4.44 -8.63
N ASN A 21 6.48 -3.26 -8.02
CA ASN A 21 5.63 -2.13 -8.32
C ASN A 21 6.10 -1.35 -9.58
N THR A 22 6.74 -0.20 -9.41
CA THR A 22 7.20 0.67 -10.52
C THR A 22 8.64 0.42 -10.95
N GLY A 23 9.44 -0.29 -10.13
CA GLY A 23 10.85 -0.52 -10.41
C GLY A 23 11.79 0.60 -9.96
N HIS A 24 11.31 1.52 -9.10
CA HIS A 24 12.11 2.58 -8.45
C HIS A 24 12.99 2.08 -7.30
N ASP A 25 13.00 0.78 -7.00
CA ASP A 25 13.85 0.24 -5.94
C ASP A 25 15.33 0.31 -6.35
N TYR A 26 16.08 1.18 -5.68
CA TYR A 26 17.52 1.37 -5.90
C TYR A 26 18.37 0.13 -5.54
N MET A 27 17.80 -0.82 -4.79
CA MET A 27 18.47 -2.03 -4.30
C MET A 27 18.13 -3.27 -5.14
N GLY A 28 17.43 -3.11 -6.27
CA GLY A 28 17.09 -4.19 -7.19
C GLY A 28 16.04 -5.20 -6.68
N ARG A 29 15.28 -4.89 -5.61
CA ARG A 29 14.29 -5.78 -4.99
C ARG A 29 12.99 -5.96 -5.79
N GLY A 30 13.05 -5.89 -7.13
CA GLY A 30 11.86 -6.01 -7.98
C GLY A 30 12.18 -6.45 -9.42
N THR A 31 12.25 -7.76 -9.67
CA THR A 31 12.27 -8.34 -11.03
C THR A 31 11.50 -9.66 -11.10
N LEU A 32 10.74 -9.86 -12.20
CA LEU A 32 9.63 -10.83 -12.41
C LEU A 32 8.42 -10.59 -11.49
N GLY A 33 7.47 -9.75 -11.94
CA GLY A 33 6.44 -9.17 -11.08
C GLY A 33 5.03 -9.68 -11.35
N ILE A 34 4.25 -9.82 -10.28
CA ILE A 34 2.79 -9.80 -10.37
C ILE A 34 2.39 -8.44 -10.96
N TRP A 35 1.89 -8.44 -12.18
CA TRP A 35 1.58 -7.21 -12.90
C TRP A 35 0.22 -6.66 -12.48
N THR A 36 0.21 -5.80 -11.48
CA THR A 36 -0.97 -5.14 -10.90
C THR A 36 -1.54 -4.01 -11.77
N HIS A 37 -1.46 -4.11 -13.10
CA HIS A 37 -1.73 -3.02 -14.06
C HIS A 37 -3.14 -2.41 -13.92
N HIS A 38 -4.12 -3.17 -13.40
CA HIS A 38 -5.50 -2.72 -13.19
C HIS A 38 -5.83 -2.30 -11.75
N LEU A 39 -4.87 -2.30 -10.81
CA LEU A 39 -5.05 -1.77 -9.45
C LEU A 39 -4.77 -0.26 -9.39
N LYS A 40 -5.45 0.50 -10.26
CA LYS A 40 -5.37 1.97 -10.31
C LYS A 40 -6.62 2.68 -9.75
N LEU A 41 -7.52 1.95 -9.11
CA LEU A 41 -8.65 2.56 -8.44
C LEU A 41 -8.14 3.48 -7.34
N ILE A 42 -8.62 4.72 -7.35
CA ILE A 42 -8.47 5.71 -6.29
C ILE A 42 -9.89 6.14 -5.91
N SER A 43 -10.22 6.09 -4.63
CA SER A 43 -11.53 6.47 -4.11
C SER A 43 -11.38 7.32 -2.87
N TYR A 44 -12.21 8.36 -2.77
CA TYR A 44 -12.27 9.23 -1.60
C TYR A 44 -13.52 8.89 -0.78
N ASN A 45 -13.33 8.62 0.50
CA ASN A 45 -14.40 8.42 1.48
C ASN A 45 -14.29 9.49 2.56
N ARG A 46 -15.41 10.16 2.91
CA ARG A 46 -15.42 11.23 3.93
C ARG A 46 -15.60 10.70 5.36
N ALA A 47 -16.09 9.48 5.49
CA ALA A 47 -16.47 8.87 6.76
C ALA A 47 -16.09 7.38 6.73
N PHE A 48 -14.81 7.11 6.54
CA PHE A 48 -14.26 5.76 6.58
C PHE A 48 -14.09 5.31 8.02
N ILE A 49 -14.43 4.06 8.28
CA ILE A 49 -14.21 3.38 9.55
C ILE A 49 -13.37 2.15 9.24
N LEU A 50 -12.29 1.96 10.01
CA LEU A 50 -11.41 0.80 9.89
C LEU A 50 -12.19 -0.49 10.15
N GLN A 51 -11.92 -1.52 9.35
CA GLN A 51 -12.60 -2.79 9.52
C GLN A 51 -12.23 -3.41 10.87
N GLY A 52 -13.24 -3.81 11.65
CA GLY A 52 -13.05 -4.38 12.99
C GLY A 52 -12.85 -3.36 14.11
N CYS A 53 -12.83 -2.05 13.81
CA CYS A 53 -12.77 -0.97 14.80
C CYS A 53 -14.09 -0.17 14.90
N GLU A 54 -15.23 -0.71 14.48
CA GLU A 54 -16.45 0.07 14.24
C GLU A 54 -17.00 0.78 15.49
N SER A 55 -16.60 0.30 16.67
CA SER A 55 -17.01 0.85 17.97
C SER A 55 -15.91 1.66 18.67
N MET A 56 -14.73 1.82 18.08
CA MET A 56 -13.55 2.39 18.75
C MET A 56 -13.07 3.71 18.14
N VAL A 57 -13.38 3.98 16.87
CA VAL A 57 -12.83 5.13 16.14
C VAL A 57 -13.94 5.88 15.43
N ASP A 58 -13.90 7.22 15.53
CA ASP A 58 -14.80 8.08 14.77
C ASP A 58 -14.48 8.01 13.27
N PRO A 59 -15.48 8.15 12.39
CA PRO A 59 -15.24 8.14 10.95
C PRO A 59 -14.30 9.28 10.53
N VAL A 60 -13.30 8.97 9.71
CA VAL A 60 -12.33 9.94 9.20
C VAL A 60 -12.35 10.01 7.66
N PRO A 61 -12.00 11.16 7.07
CA PRO A 61 -11.84 11.25 5.62
C PRO A 61 -10.56 10.53 5.18
N THR A 62 -10.68 9.66 4.18
CA THR A 62 -9.58 8.81 3.70
C THR A 62 -9.59 8.67 2.19
N VAL A 63 -8.41 8.41 1.62
CA VAL A 63 -8.24 7.99 0.24
C VAL A 63 -7.77 6.55 0.22
N THR A 64 -8.54 5.69 -0.44
CA THR A 64 -8.14 4.30 -0.71
C THR A 64 -7.64 4.21 -2.14
N PHE A 65 -6.49 3.60 -2.33
CA PHE A 65 -5.90 3.43 -3.65
C PHE A 65 -5.21 2.07 -3.80
N GLY A 66 -5.19 1.57 -5.04
CA GLY A 66 -4.47 0.34 -5.35
C GLY A 66 -2.95 0.48 -5.22
N SER A 67 -2.27 -0.61 -4.92
CA SER A 67 -0.82 -0.61 -4.62
C SER A 67 0.08 -0.06 -5.74
N ARG A 68 -0.42 -0.06 -6.98
CA ARG A 68 0.30 0.41 -8.18
C ARG A 68 0.03 1.88 -8.54
N VAL A 69 -0.81 2.57 -7.78
CA VAL A 69 -1.06 4.00 -8.01
C VAL A 69 0.25 4.76 -7.83
N GLN A 70 0.57 5.61 -8.81
CA GLN A 70 1.76 6.46 -8.81
C GLN A 70 1.42 7.84 -8.25
N PHE A 71 2.42 8.58 -7.78
CA PHE A 71 2.19 9.93 -7.25
C PHE A 71 1.52 10.86 -8.26
N TYR A 72 1.82 10.74 -9.55
CA TYR A 72 1.13 11.53 -10.58
C TYR A 72 -0.39 11.39 -10.50
N ASP A 73 -0.88 10.15 -10.53
CA ASP A 73 -2.30 9.82 -10.50
C ASP A 73 -2.92 10.23 -9.14
N LEU A 74 -2.22 9.95 -8.02
CA LEU A 74 -2.72 10.23 -6.67
C LEU A 74 -2.81 11.73 -6.37
N LEU A 75 -1.79 12.50 -6.74
CA LEU A 75 -1.76 13.94 -6.49
C LEU A 75 -2.75 14.69 -7.39
N GLN A 76 -2.95 14.22 -8.63
CA GLN A 76 -4.00 14.75 -9.49
C GLN A 76 -5.39 14.53 -8.85
N PHE A 77 -5.68 13.31 -8.39
CA PHE A 77 -6.92 12.99 -7.70
C PHE A 77 -7.12 13.82 -6.42
N ALA A 78 -6.06 14.00 -5.63
CA ALA A 78 -6.08 14.80 -4.42
C ALA A 78 -6.42 16.27 -4.73
N ASN A 79 -5.79 16.84 -5.75
CA ASN A 79 -6.06 18.21 -6.18
C ASN A 79 -7.51 18.41 -6.65
N GLU A 80 -8.06 17.47 -7.42
CA GLU A 80 -9.46 17.50 -7.88
C GLU A 80 -10.47 17.43 -6.72
N ASN A 81 -10.07 16.86 -5.57
CA ASN A 81 -10.91 16.69 -4.39
C ASN A 81 -10.58 17.69 -3.25
N ASN A 82 -9.71 18.68 -3.48
CA ASN A 82 -9.20 19.62 -2.47
C ASN A 82 -8.56 18.92 -1.25
N LEU A 83 -7.81 17.86 -1.50
CA LEU A 83 -7.07 17.10 -0.49
C LEU A 83 -5.58 17.41 -0.56
N THR A 84 -4.90 17.34 0.59
CA THR A 84 -3.44 17.43 0.67
C THR A 84 -2.89 16.08 1.10
N ILE A 85 -2.06 15.47 0.26
CA ILE A 85 -1.38 14.20 0.56
C ILE A 85 0.13 14.44 0.54
N PRO A 86 0.86 14.15 1.64
CA PRO A 86 2.32 14.19 1.65
C PRO A 86 2.89 13.18 0.63
N GLY A 87 3.43 13.70 -0.48
CA GLY A 87 3.95 12.88 -1.57
C GLY A 87 5.47 12.91 -1.71
N GLY A 88 6.02 11.92 -2.41
CA GLY A 88 7.42 11.89 -2.83
C GLY A 88 7.72 12.94 -3.91
N SER A 89 9.01 13.23 -4.14
CA SER A 89 9.45 14.20 -5.14
C SER A 89 9.25 13.71 -6.59
N ASP A 90 9.31 12.40 -6.81
CA ASP A 90 9.23 11.80 -8.13
C ASP A 90 7.82 11.27 -8.43
N ALA A 91 7.16 11.89 -9.41
CA ALA A 91 5.77 11.60 -9.77
C ALA A 91 5.55 10.15 -10.25
N THR A 92 6.61 9.44 -10.66
CA THR A 92 6.53 8.07 -11.19
C THR A 92 6.72 6.98 -10.12
N VAL A 93 7.00 7.36 -8.86
CA VAL A 93 7.10 6.40 -7.75
C VAL A 93 5.71 5.82 -7.42
N GLY A 94 5.65 4.51 -7.21
CA GLY A 94 4.43 3.82 -6.79
C GLY A 94 4.23 3.98 -5.28
N VAL A 95 3.05 4.44 -4.89
CA VAL A 95 2.78 4.89 -3.52
C VAL A 95 2.58 3.69 -2.58
N GLY A 96 1.71 2.75 -2.95
CA GLY A 96 1.19 1.71 -2.06
C GLY A 96 2.13 0.54 -1.71
N GLU A 97 3.38 0.55 -2.18
CA GLU A 97 4.37 -0.47 -1.80
C GLU A 97 5.60 0.12 -1.13
N GLY A 98 6.77 0.04 -1.78
CA GLY A 98 8.06 0.33 -1.18
C GLY A 98 8.20 1.75 -0.61
N TYR A 99 7.47 2.73 -1.16
CA TYR A 99 7.48 4.09 -0.61
C TYR A 99 6.84 4.14 0.77
N LEU A 100 5.58 3.71 0.92
CA LEU A 100 4.90 3.69 2.22
C LEU A 100 5.52 2.68 3.17
N GLN A 101 5.78 1.45 2.72
CA GLN A 101 6.37 0.40 3.57
C GLN A 101 7.81 0.72 4.00
N GLY A 102 8.50 1.64 3.33
CA GLY A 102 9.82 2.13 3.70
C GLY A 102 9.81 3.43 4.52
N GLY A 103 8.63 3.98 4.81
CA GLY A 103 8.44 5.22 5.58
C GLY A 103 7.85 6.36 4.76
N GLY A 104 8.43 6.67 3.60
CA GLY A 104 7.91 7.66 2.66
C GLY A 104 8.13 9.10 3.10
N HIS A 105 9.30 9.66 2.75
CA HIS A 105 9.58 11.08 3.02
C HIS A 105 8.90 12.00 1.99
N SER A 106 8.56 13.21 2.43
CA SER A 106 7.99 14.27 1.62
C SER A 106 8.62 15.62 1.98
N LEU A 107 8.55 16.60 1.08
CA LEU A 107 8.83 18.00 1.42
C LEU A 107 7.95 18.50 2.57
N LEU A 108 6.77 17.89 2.72
CA LEU A 108 5.80 18.19 3.75
C LEU A 108 6.02 17.43 5.06
N SER A 109 7.04 16.56 5.15
CA SER A 109 7.21 15.68 6.31
C SER A 109 7.51 16.40 7.63
N ASN A 110 8.07 17.61 7.59
CA ASN A 110 8.28 18.40 8.80
C ASN A 110 6.96 18.91 9.43
N ILE A 111 5.88 18.98 8.63
CA ILE A 111 4.57 19.47 9.06
C ILE A 111 3.62 18.29 9.28
N PHE A 112 3.62 17.34 8.35
CA PHE A 112 2.67 16.24 8.31
C PHE A 112 3.27 14.88 8.71
N ARG A 113 4.54 14.80 9.15
CA ARG A 113 5.26 13.52 9.40
C ARG A 113 5.51 12.71 8.11
N LEU A 114 6.06 11.50 8.25
CA LEU A 114 6.29 10.61 7.10
C LEU A 114 4.97 10.03 6.60
N ALA A 115 4.89 9.74 5.30
CA ALA A 115 3.68 9.26 4.64
C ALA A 115 3.14 7.96 5.26
N VAL A 116 4.02 7.07 5.74
CA VAL A 116 3.61 5.84 6.44
C VAL A 116 2.69 6.13 7.62
N ASN A 117 2.90 7.21 8.38
CA ASN A 117 2.11 7.55 9.56
C ASN A 117 0.65 7.91 9.25
N HIS A 118 0.32 8.10 7.97
CA HIS A 118 -1.06 8.35 7.54
C HIS A 118 -1.76 7.06 7.10
N VAL A 119 -1.06 5.93 7.03
CA VAL A 119 -1.70 4.68 6.60
C VAL A 119 -2.60 4.15 7.72
N LEU A 120 -3.85 3.89 7.38
CA LEU A 120 -4.85 3.37 8.30
C LEU A 120 -5.06 1.87 8.11
N GLU A 121 -5.05 1.41 6.86
CA GLU A 121 -5.35 0.02 6.53
C GLU A 121 -4.60 -0.43 5.27
N TYR A 122 -4.15 -1.68 5.29
CA TYR A 122 -3.62 -2.40 4.14
C TYR A 122 -4.48 -3.61 3.83
N GLU A 123 -4.84 -3.80 2.56
CA GLU A 123 -5.32 -5.07 2.05
C GLU A 123 -4.12 -5.84 1.46
N VAL A 124 -3.84 -7.04 1.99
CA VAL A 124 -2.60 -7.77 1.75
C VAL A 124 -2.87 -9.22 1.41
N VAL A 125 -2.27 -9.71 0.32
CA VAL A 125 -2.20 -11.16 0.08
C VAL A 125 -0.91 -11.69 0.66
N VAL A 126 -1.04 -12.55 1.66
CA VAL A 126 0.08 -13.20 2.34
C VAL A 126 0.53 -14.48 1.61
N PRO A 127 1.74 -15.03 1.89
CA PRO A 127 2.29 -16.17 1.14
C PRO A 127 1.46 -17.45 1.16
N ASN A 128 0.60 -17.63 2.18
CA ASN A 128 -0.33 -18.76 2.24
C ASN A 128 -1.54 -18.60 1.27
N SER A 129 -1.59 -17.49 0.53
CA SER A 129 -2.61 -17.07 -0.44
C SER A 129 -3.91 -16.49 0.16
N ASP A 130 -3.91 -16.19 1.46
CA ASP A 130 -5.05 -15.53 2.10
C ASP A 130 -5.01 -14.02 1.87
N LEU A 131 -6.20 -13.42 1.73
CA LEU A 131 -6.39 -11.97 1.68
C LEU A 131 -6.71 -11.48 3.11
N LEU A 132 -5.85 -10.63 3.66
CA LEU A 132 -5.97 -10.11 5.01
C LEU A 132 -6.07 -8.58 4.98
N ASN A 133 -6.89 -8.04 5.88
CA ASN A 133 -6.83 -6.62 6.23
C ASN A 133 -5.94 -6.44 7.45
N ALA A 134 -4.94 -5.59 7.31
CA ALA A 134 -3.98 -5.24 8.34
C ALA A 134 -4.20 -3.78 8.76
N ASN A 135 -4.63 -3.59 9.99
CA ASN A 135 -4.87 -2.30 10.63
C ASN A 135 -4.64 -2.43 12.15
N GLU A 136 -4.97 -1.41 12.93
CA GLU A 136 -4.79 -1.44 14.40
C GLU A 136 -5.68 -2.46 15.13
N CYS A 137 -6.80 -2.89 14.52
CA CYS A 137 -7.75 -3.84 15.12
C CYS A 137 -7.68 -5.26 14.51
N GLN A 138 -7.12 -5.40 13.31
CA GLN A 138 -7.02 -6.66 12.57
C GLN A 138 -5.59 -6.88 12.11
N ASN A 139 -5.00 -8.01 12.49
CA ASN A 139 -3.61 -8.35 12.18
C ASN A 139 -2.61 -7.21 12.52
N PRO A 140 -2.62 -6.69 13.77
CA PRO A 140 -1.86 -5.49 14.16
C PRO A 140 -0.34 -5.68 14.10
N ASP A 141 0.12 -6.92 14.24
CA ASP A 141 1.51 -7.32 14.06
C ASP A 141 1.96 -7.19 12.60
N LEU A 142 1.12 -7.66 11.66
CA LEU A 142 1.34 -7.46 10.23
C LEU A 142 1.26 -5.96 9.86
N PHE A 143 0.30 -5.23 10.42
CA PHE A 143 0.18 -3.79 10.22
C PHE A 143 1.45 -3.07 10.66
N PHE A 144 1.95 -3.36 11.87
CA PHE A 144 3.21 -2.82 12.39
C PHE A 144 4.40 -3.15 11.48
N ALA A 145 4.51 -4.40 11.01
CA ALA A 145 5.60 -4.82 10.12
C ALA A 145 5.58 -4.08 8.76
N LEU A 146 4.39 -3.82 8.21
CA LEU A 146 4.21 -3.04 6.98
C LEU A 146 4.44 -1.54 7.20
N HIS A 147 4.43 -1.08 8.44
CA HIS A 147 4.59 0.32 8.85
C HIS A 147 6.07 0.77 8.95
N GLY A 148 6.88 0.49 7.92
CA GLY A 148 8.30 0.85 7.88
C GLY A 148 9.28 -0.34 7.83
N GLY A 149 8.78 -1.57 7.89
CA GLY A 149 9.62 -2.79 7.80
C GLY A 149 10.12 -3.14 6.40
N GLY A 150 9.74 -2.36 5.38
CA GLY A 150 10.21 -2.50 4.01
C GLY A 150 9.32 -3.34 3.09
N GLY A 151 9.28 -2.92 1.81
CA GLY A 151 8.44 -3.50 0.75
C GLY A 151 8.76 -4.95 0.39
N GLY A 152 7.73 -5.73 0.04
CA GLY A 152 7.86 -7.02 -0.66
C GLY A 152 8.24 -8.22 0.23
N THR A 153 8.31 -8.04 1.55
CA THR A 153 8.71 -9.10 2.50
C THR A 153 7.52 -9.84 3.11
N PHE A 154 6.48 -9.10 3.50
CA PHE A 154 5.39 -9.64 4.33
C PHE A 154 4.17 -10.10 3.51
N GLY A 155 4.11 -9.72 2.24
CA GLY A 155 3.02 -10.04 1.33
C GLY A 155 2.98 -9.08 0.15
N VAL A 156 1.95 -9.22 -0.67
CA VAL A 156 1.66 -8.32 -1.79
C VAL A 156 0.52 -7.40 -1.38
N ILE A 157 0.78 -6.09 -1.39
CA ILE A 157 -0.26 -5.11 -1.11
C ILE A 157 -1.18 -5.03 -2.32
N MET A 158 -2.48 -5.10 -2.07
CA MET A 158 -3.52 -4.92 -3.06
C MET A 158 -4.02 -3.48 -3.05
N GLN A 159 -4.34 -2.99 -1.85
CA GLN A 159 -4.88 -1.65 -1.61
C GLN A 159 -4.33 -1.07 -0.32
N VAL A 160 -4.30 0.26 -0.26
CA VAL A 160 -3.92 1.03 0.91
C VAL A 160 -4.97 2.10 1.15
N THR A 161 -5.34 2.31 2.40
CA THR A 161 -6.19 3.42 2.83
C THR A 161 -5.36 4.37 3.70
N THR A 162 -5.34 5.66 3.34
CA THR A 162 -4.64 6.74 4.05
C THR A 162 -5.56 7.90 4.37
#